data_AF-A0A1M2W700-F1
#
_entry.id   AF-A0A1M2W700-F1
#
_cell.length_a   1.000
_cell.length_b   1.000
_cell.length_c   1.000
_cell.angle_alpha   90.00
_cell.angle_beta   90.00
_cell.angle_gamma   90.00
#
_symmetry.space_group_name_H-M   'P 1'
#
loop_
_entity.id
_entity.type
_entity.pdbx_description
1 polymer ?
#
loop_
_entity_poly.entity_id
_entity_poly.type
_entity_poly.pdbx_seq_one_letter_code
_entity_poly.pdbx_strand_id
1 'polypeptide(L)'
;MELQVETVSDPDLCLLEVAARVLRLHFIKPRAPAEEADRFLDVGGRDALRRIRTMTYESATGVWGKLAWWHNHIWSSEETWLRTAAIWEIRFGKTVNFSSIADWDRWITHVASTAQSEPDEDDAMVIQYADYRLKALIPFAVSIPLAMVARWTGRRSLLRPMNGLQRLLLWASIYPSFMKPYQHYAYLRGFEKKHQYAQDIRNSVGLDSENNLI
;
A
#
# COMPACT_ATOMS: atom_id res chain seq x y z
N MET A 1 16.96 -4.82 0.84
CA MET A 1 18.03 -4.48 1.80
C MET A 1 18.72 -3.20 1.37
N GLU A 2 19.18 -3.06 0.13
CA GLU A 2 19.78 -1.81 -0.40
C GLU A 2 18.87 -0.58 -0.29
N LEU A 3 17.60 -0.64 -0.73
CA LEU A 3 16.67 0.49 -0.63
C LEU A 3 16.36 0.90 0.82
N GLN A 4 16.30 -0.06 1.74
CA GLN A 4 16.09 0.24 3.15
C GLN A 4 17.29 1.00 3.72
N VAL A 5 18.51 0.58 3.38
CA VAL A 5 19.73 1.27 3.79
C VAL A 5 19.77 2.69 3.19
N GLU A 6 19.38 2.85 1.92
CA GLU A 6 19.26 4.15 1.27
C GLU A 6 18.28 5.07 2.00
N THR A 7 17.05 4.59 2.27
CA THR A 7 16.02 5.34 3.02
C THR A 7 16.49 5.74 4.41
N VAL A 8 17.17 4.85 5.14
CA VAL A 8 17.65 5.15 6.51
C VAL A 8 18.84 6.09 6.50
N SER A 9 19.68 6.04 5.45
CA SER A 9 20.85 6.91 5.31
C SER A 9 20.52 8.31 4.83
N ASP A 10 19.40 8.47 4.11
CA ASP A 10 18.90 9.78 3.66
C ASP A 10 17.98 10.39 4.73
N PRO A 11 18.36 11.53 5.34
CA PRO A 11 17.61 12.11 6.46
C PRO A 11 16.18 12.52 6.06
N ASP A 12 15.96 12.96 4.82
CA ASP A 12 14.63 13.38 4.36
C ASP A 12 13.73 12.16 4.14
N LEU A 13 14.26 11.08 3.55
CA LEU A 13 13.48 9.86 3.34
C LEU A 13 13.20 9.13 4.66
N CYS A 14 14.16 9.14 5.59
CA CYS A 14 13.99 8.61 6.93
C CYS A 14 12.88 9.37 7.68
N LEU A 15 12.87 10.70 7.59
CA LEU A 15 11.83 11.53 8.20
C LEU A 15 10.44 11.24 7.61
N LEU A 16 10.32 11.07 6.29
CA LEU A 16 9.06 10.68 5.65
C LEU A 16 8.57 9.30 6.14
N GLU A 17 9.46 8.31 6.27
CA GLU A 17 9.14 7.00 6.83
C GLU A 17 8.67 7.10 8.28
N VAL A 18 9.38 7.87 9.12
CA VAL A 18 8.99 8.08 10.52
C VAL A 18 7.63 8.78 10.61
N ALA A 19 7.40 9.81 9.81
CA ALA A 19 6.12 10.49 9.75
C ALA A 19 4.98 9.54 9.33
N ALA A 20 5.21 8.65 8.36
CA ALA A 20 4.21 7.65 7.95
C ALA A 20 3.86 6.68 9.10
N ARG A 21 4.86 6.26 9.90
CA ARG A 21 4.64 5.42 11.10
C ARG A 21 3.87 6.17 12.19
N VAL A 22 4.19 7.44 12.42
CA VAL A 22 3.47 8.31 13.37
C VAL A 22 2.02 8.49 12.93
N LEU A 23 1.78 8.73 11.64
CA LEU A 23 0.44 8.84 11.07
C LEU A 23 -0.38 7.57 11.28
N ARG A 24 0.23 6.40 11.05
CA ARG A 24 -0.39 5.12 11.36
C ARG A 24 -0.84 5.06 12.82
N LEU A 25 0.06 5.31 13.76
CA LEU A 25 -0.19 5.13 15.20
C LEU A 25 -1.20 6.13 15.76
N HIS A 26 -1.15 7.39 15.33
CA HIS A 26 -1.92 8.47 15.95
C HIS A 26 -3.16 8.89 15.19
N PHE A 27 -3.26 8.55 13.90
CA PHE A 27 -4.34 9.07 13.06
C PHE A 27 -5.08 7.98 12.29
N ILE A 28 -4.47 6.82 12.03
CA ILE A 28 -5.14 5.73 11.29
C ILE A 28 -5.63 4.64 12.23
N LYS A 29 -4.84 4.29 13.25
CA LYS A 29 -5.20 3.28 14.25
C LYS A 29 -6.32 3.72 15.20
N PRO A 30 -6.36 4.97 15.71
CA PRO A 30 -7.41 5.34 16.66
C PRO A 30 -8.80 5.39 15.99
N ARG A 31 -9.82 4.94 16.71
CA ARG A 31 -11.19 4.81 16.19
C ARG A 31 -11.83 6.14 15.80
N ALA A 32 -11.61 7.20 16.57
CA ALA A 32 -12.25 8.49 16.33
C ALA A 32 -11.84 9.16 15.00
N PRO A 33 -10.55 9.21 14.61
CA PRO A 33 -10.12 9.61 13.27
C PRO A 33 -10.72 8.76 12.14
N ALA A 34 -10.86 7.45 12.33
CA ALA A 34 -11.46 6.57 11.34
C ALA A 34 -12.94 6.91 11.09
N GLU A 35 -13.71 7.22 12.14
CA GLU A 35 -15.11 7.65 12.01
C GLU A 35 -15.27 9.03 11.36
N GLU A 36 -14.29 9.91 11.50
CA GLU A 36 -14.26 11.20 10.79
C GLU A 36 -13.99 11.00 9.30
N ALA A 37 -13.05 10.13 8.96
CA ALA A 37 -12.72 9.75 7.60
C ALA A 37 -13.90 9.05 6.90
N ASP A 38 -14.54 8.09 7.58
CA ASP A 38 -15.73 7.39 7.05
C ASP A 38 -16.87 8.37 6.78
N ARG A 39 -17.14 9.31 7.69
CA ARG A 39 -18.12 10.37 7.46
C ARG A 39 -17.78 11.20 6.22
N PHE A 40 -16.54 11.65 6.08
CA PHE A 40 -16.11 12.40 4.88
C PHE A 40 -16.31 11.60 3.59
N LEU A 41 -15.99 10.30 3.61
CA LEU A 41 -16.16 9.41 2.48
C LEU A 41 -17.64 9.26 2.09
N ASP A 42 -18.54 9.16 3.07
CA ASP A 42 -19.98 8.99 2.86
C ASP A 42 -20.68 10.24 2.29
N VAL A 43 -20.20 11.45 2.60
CA VAL A 43 -20.77 12.71 2.04
C VAL A 43 -20.28 13.04 0.62
N GLY A 44 -19.69 12.08 -0.09
CA GLY A 44 -19.21 12.23 -1.47
C GLY A 44 -17.69 12.37 -1.61
N GLY A 45 -16.94 12.38 -0.50
CA GLY A 45 -15.48 12.37 -0.52
C GLY A 45 -14.91 11.13 -1.22
N ARG A 46 -15.61 9.99 -1.13
CA ARG A 46 -15.22 8.75 -1.79
C ARG A 46 -15.11 8.90 -3.31
N ASP A 47 -16.10 9.52 -3.95
CA ASP A 47 -16.10 9.67 -5.41
C ASP A 47 -15.04 10.68 -5.87
N ALA A 48 -14.81 11.74 -5.09
CA ALA A 48 -13.75 12.71 -5.36
C ALA A 48 -12.36 12.05 -5.31
N LEU A 49 -12.07 11.28 -4.25
CA LEU A 49 -10.80 10.59 -4.08
C LEU A 49 -10.60 9.47 -5.10
N ARG A 50 -11.66 8.70 -5.42
CA ARG A 50 -11.65 7.73 -6.51
C ARG A 50 -11.33 8.38 -7.84
N ARG A 51 -11.89 9.56 -8.11
CA ARG A 51 -11.62 10.28 -9.36
C ARG A 51 -10.16 10.67 -9.45
N ILE A 52 -9.54 11.18 -8.38
CA ILE A 52 -8.11 11.49 -8.35
C ILE A 52 -7.28 10.23 -8.64
N ARG A 53 -7.62 9.11 -7.99
CA ARG A 53 -6.95 7.83 -8.21
C ARG A 53 -7.12 7.29 -9.64
N THR A 54 -8.28 7.49 -10.26
CA THR A 54 -8.50 7.16 -11.67
C THR A 54 -7.67 8.06 -12.58
N MET A 55 -7.57 9.36 -12.28
CA MET A 55 -6.71 10.28 -13.03
C MET A 55 -5.24 9.86 -12.98
N THR A 56 -4.72 9.38 -11.84
CA THR A 56 -3.33 8.88 -11.77
C THR A 56 -3.14 7.64 -12.63
N TYR A 57 -4.10 6.72 -12.65
CA TYR A 57 -4.08 5.56 -13.55
C TYR A 57 -4.15 5.96 -15.04
N GLU A 58 -5.01 6.92 -15.40
CA GLU A 58 -5.18 7.40 -16.77
C GLU A 58 -3.95 8.17 -17.28
N SER A 59 -3.30 8.93 -16.39
CA SER A 59 -2.06 9.65 -16.69
C SER A 59 -0.86 8.74 -16.91
N ALA A 60 -0.93 7.48 -16.46
CA ALA A 60 0.14 6.52 -16.62
C ALA A 60 0.31 6.15 -18.11
N THR A 61 1.51 6.38 -18.63
CA THR A 61 1.79 6.25 -20.08
C THR A 61 1.94 4.79 -20.50
N GLY A 62 1.12 4.38 -21.47
CA GLY A 62 1.17 3.05 -22.07
C GLY A 62 0.78 1.91 -21.13
N VAL A 63 0.92 0.68 -21.63
CA VAL A 63 0.56 -0.54 -20.87
C VAL A 63 1.48 -0.74 -19.67
N TRP A 64 2.77 -0.45 -19.82
CA TRP A 64 3.76 -0.60 -18.75
C TRP A 64 3.55 0.41 -17.62
N GLY A 65 3.20 1.66 -17.92
CA GLY A 65 2.85 2.65 -16.90
C GLY A 65 1.63 2.22 -16.09
N LYS A 66 0.60 1.71 -16.76
CA LYS A 66 -0.61 1.17 -16.10
C LYS A 66 -0.32 -0.05 -15.25
N LEU A 67 0.55 -0.96 -15.71
CA LEU A 67 0.99 -2.12 -14.92
C LEU A 67 1.80 -1.68 -13.70
N ALA A 68 2.69 -0.70 -13.84
CA ALA A 68 3.44 -0.12 -12.74
C ALA A 68 2.52 0.56 -11.73
N TRP A 69 1.51 1.29 -12.19
CA TRP A 69 0.47 1.86 -11.34
C TRP A 69 -0.25 0.77 -10.55
N TRP A 70 -0.70 -0.29 -11.22
CA TRP A 70 -1.34 -1.44 -10.55
C TRP A 70 -0.41 -2.05 -9.52
N HIS A 71 0.83 -2.33 -9.92
CA HIS A 71 1.85 -2.88 -9.03
C HIS A 71 2.10 -1.99 -7.82
N ASN A 72 2.03 -0.67 -7.94
CA ASN A 72 2.16 0.24 -6.81
C ASN A 72 0.90 0.22 -5.92
N HIS A 73 -0.27 0.00 -6.49
CA HIS A 73 -1.52 0.11 -5.75
C HIS A 73 -2.04 -1.21 -5.17
N ILE A 74 -1.48 -2.36 -5.56
CA ILE A 74 -1.93 -3.64 -5.03
C ILE A 74 -1.64 -3.78 -3.54
N TRP A 75 -0.62 -3.12 -2.99
CA TRP A 75 -0.11 -3.42 -1.64
C TRP A 75 -1.02 -2.95 -0.51
N SER A 76 -1.96 -2.06 -0.79
CA SER A 76 -3.00 -1.64 0.13
C SER A 76 -4.39 -1.88 -0.45
N SER A 77 -5.39 -2.08 0.42
CA SER A 77 -6.78 -2.16 -0.02
C SER A 77 -7.25 -0.77 -0.49
N GLU A 78 -8.24 -0.74 -1.40
CA GLU A 78 -8.82 0.54 -1.83
C GLU A 78 -9.43 1.30 -0.67
N GLU A 79 -10.08 0.61 0.27
CA GLU A 79 -10.69 1.26 1.43
C GLU A 79 -9.63 1.87 2.36
N THR A 80 -8.54 1.15 2.62
CA THR A 80 -7.41 1.67 3.42
C THR A 80 -6.80 2.90 2.75
N TRP A 81 -6.63 2.86 1.43
CA TRP A 81 -6.13 3.99 0.66
C TRP A 81 -7.08 5.19 0.75
N LEU A 82 -8.39 4.99 0.55
CA LEU A 82 -9.39 6.05 0.63
C LEU A 82 -9.48 6.68 2.02
N ARG A 83 -9.45 5.88 3.08
CA ARG A 83 -9.43 6.37 4.46
C ARG A 83 -8.16 7.15 4.76
N THR A 84 -7.01 6.65 4.31
CA THR A 84 -5.73 7.35 4.46
C THR A 84 -5.75 8.70 3.76
N ALA A 85 -6.24 8.75 2.51
CA ALA A 85 -6.41 9.97 1.76
C ALA A 85 -7.39 10.94 2.44
N ALA A 86 -8.52 10.45 2.95
CA ALA A 86 -9.49 11.27 3.68
C ALA A 86 -8.88 11.89 4.95
N ILE A 87 -8.21 11.08 5.77
CA ILE A 87 -7.49 11.56 6.97
C ILE A 87 -6.48 12.64 6.58
N TRP A 88 -5.75 12.39 5.49
CA TRP A 88 -4.77 13.35 4.98
C TRP A 88 -5.41 14.68 4.60
N GLU A 89 -6.47 14.66 3.78
CA GLU A 89 -7.15 15.88 3.34
C GLU A 89 -7.78 16.66 4.50
N ILE A 90 -8.37 15.97 5.47
CA ILE A 90 -9.01 16.59 6.63
C ILE A 90 -7.97 17.29 7.52
N ARG A 91 -6.83 16.65 7.76
CA ARG A 91 -5.86 17.09 8.78
C ARG A 91 -4.73 17.95 8.21
N PHE A 92 -4.26 17.63 7.01
CA PHE A 92 -3.02 18.15 6.45
C PHE A 92 -3.19 18.76 5.06
N GLY A 93 -4.30 18.53 4.36
CA GLY A 93 -4.52 19.03 2.99
C GLY A 93 -4.45 20.55 2.83
N LYS A 94 -4.58 21.31 3.92
CA LYS A 94 -4.40 22.78 3.94
C LYS A 94 -2.98 23.22 4.27
N THR A 95 -2.18 22.39 4.92
CA THR A 95 -0.84 22.75 5.41
C THR A 95 0.26 22.20 4.53
N VAL A 96 0.09 20.99 3.99
CA VAL A 96 1.05 20.34 3.09
C VAL A 96 0.46 20.31 1.70
N ASN A 97 1.14 20.98 0.76
CA ASN A 97 0.75 20.98 -0.64
C ASN A 97 1.82 20.31 -1.49
N PHE A 98 1.49 19.14 -2.05
CA PHE A 98 2.36 18.46 -2.98
C PHE A 98 2.34 19.17 -4.33
N SER A 99 3.52 19.36 -4.93
CA SER A 99 3.62 20.05 -6.22
C SER A 99 3.12 19.22 -7.40
N SER A 100 2.92 17.92 -7.22
CA SER A 100 2.36 17.03 -8.23
C SER A 100 1.34 16.06 -7.60
N ILE A 101 0.30 15.73 -8.37
CA ILE A 101 -0.67 14.68 -7.99
C ILE A 101 0.04 13.32 -7.86
N ALA A 102 1.09 13.08 -8.64
CA ALA A 102 1.88 11.85 -8.56
C ALA A 102 2.63 11.71 -7.23
N ASP A 103 3.19 12.80 -6.70
CA ASP A 103 3.83 12.77 -5.37
C ASP A 103 2.80 12.62 -4.26
N TRP A 104 1.65 13.29 -4.35
CA TRP A 104 0.56 13.10 -3.40
C TRP A 104 0.09 11.64 -3.39
N ASP A 105 -0.18 11.05 -4.56
CA ASP A 105 -0.63 9.67 -4.72
C ASP A 105 0.40 8.67 -4.17
N ARG A 106 1.68 8.91 -4.43
CA ARG A 106 2.80 8.13 -3.90
C ARG A 106 2.87 8.22 -2.37
N TRP A 107 2.70 9.41 -1.79
CA TRP A 107 2.67 9.60 -0.35
C TRP A 107 1.50 8.86 0.29
N ILE A 108 0.27 9.08 -0.20
CA ILE A 108 -0.93 8.39 0.29
C ILE A 108 -0.77 6.87 0.18
N THR A 109 -0.25 6.38 -0.95
CA THR A 109 -0.02 4.94 -1.16
C THR A 109 1.03 4.39 -0.19
N HIS A 110 2.09 5.14 0.08
CA HIS A 110 3.10 4.76 1.07
C HIS A 110 2.47 4.69 2.47
N VAL A 111 1.76 5.73 2.93
CA VAL A 111 1.12 5.73 4.25
C VAL A 111 0.06 4.62 4.37
N ALA A 112 -0.76 4.40 3.34
CA ALA A 112 -1.77 3.34 3.32
C ALA A 112 -1.11 1.95 3.36
N SER A 113 0.01 1.77 2.66
CA SER A 113 0.82 0.56 2.74
C SER A 113 1.36 0.37 4.15
N THR A 114 1.98 1.39 4.75
CA THR A 114 2.50 1.37 6.13
C THR A 114 1.42 0.97 7.14
N ALA A 115 0.25 1.59 7.05
CA ALA A 115 -0.90 1.31 7.90
C ALA A 115 -1.34 -0.16 7.84
N GLN A 116 -1.23 -0.78 6.66
CA GLN A 116 -1.69 -2.14 6.41
C GLN A 116 -0.58 -3.20 6.53
N SER A 117 0.69 -2.79 6.47
CA SER A 117 1.81 -3.70 6.36
C SER A 117 2.38 -4.15 7.68
N GLU A 118 2.22 -3.34 8.72
CA GLU A 118 2.85 -3.58 10.01
C GLU A 118 1.84 -4.26 10.96
N PRO A 119 2.21 -5.39 11.58
CA PRO A 119 1.33 -6.08 12.53
C PRO A 119 1.08 -5.20 13.76
N ASP A 120 -0.12 -5.29 14.33
CA ASP A 120 -0.39 -4.78 15.68
C ASP A 120 0.07 -5.81 16.71
N GLU A 121 0.78 -5.38 17.75
CA GLU A 121 1.27 -6.27 18.82
C GLU A 121 0.13 -6.95 19.60
N ASP A 122 -1.08 -6.36 19.62
CA ASP A 122 -2.21 -6.81 20.43
C ASP A 122 -3.34 -7.54 19.67
N ASP A 123 -3.35 -7.54 18.33
CA ASP A 123 -4.51 -8.05 17.56
C ASP A 123 -4.09 -8.86 16.33
N ALA A 124 -3.22 -9.84 16.55
CA ALA A 124 -2.78 -10.80 15.53
C ALA A 124 -3.92 -11.66 14.94
N MET A 125 -5.17 -11.50 15.40
CA MET A 125 -6.28 -12.41 15.06
C MET A 125 -7.47 -11.73 14.36
N VAL A 126 -7.60 -10.40 14.40
CA VAL A 126 -8.79 -9.73 13.84
C VAL A 126 -8.43 -8.41 13.18
N ILE A 127 -7.98 -8.46 11.92
CA ILE A 127 -8.52 -7.71 10.78
C ILE A 127 -7.75 -8.14 9.52
N GLN A 128 -8.50 -8.72 8.59
CA GLN A 128 -8.07 -9.18 7.27
C GLN A 128 -7.58 -8.00 6.41
N TYR A 129 -7.12 -8.34 5.20
CA TYR A 129 -6.82 -7.46 4.05
C TYR A 129 -5.38 -6.91 4.03
N ALA A 130 -4.53 -7.15 3.05
CA ALA A 130 -4.64 -7.83 1.77
C ALA A 130 -3.62 -8.98 1.82
N ASP A 131 -4.06 -10.11 2.39
CA ASP A 131 -3.21 -11.29 2.41
C ASP A 131 -3.23 -11.92 1.01
N TYR A 132 -2.58 -11.25 0.04
CA TYR A 132 -2.36 -11.75 -1.32
C TYR A 132 -1.76 -13.15 -1.28
N ARG A 133 -0.94 -13.42 -0.26
CA ARG A 133 -0.41 -14.74 0.00
C ARG A 133 -1.53 -15.73 0.27
N LEU A 134 -2.45 -15.47 1.22
CA LEU A 134 -3.60 -16.36 1.42
C LEU A 134 -4.52 -16.45 0.20
N LYS A 135 -4.81 -15.33 -0.48
CA LYS A 135 -5.64 -15.30 -1.70
C LYS A 135 -5.05 -16.12 -2.85
N ALA A 136 -3.72 -16.24 -2.94
CA ALA A 136 -3.05 -17.09 -3.92
C ALA A 136 -2.83 -18.54 -3.41
N LEU A 137 -2.61 -18.71 -2.11
CA LEU A 137 -2.33 -20.00 -1.48
C LEU A 137 -3.57 -20.89 -1.42
N ILE A 138 -4.76 -20.33 -1.16
CA ILE A 138 -6.03 -21.09 -1.15
C ILE A 138 -6.29 -21.75 -2.51
N PRO A 139 -6.34 -21.02 -3.65
CA PRO A 139 -6.54 -21.66 -4.94
C PRO A 139 -5.38 -22.58 -5.33
N PHE A 140 -4.15 -22.30 -4.89
CA PHE A 140 -3.03 -23.24 -5.06
C PHE A 140 -3.32 -24.56 -4.34
N ALA A 141 -3.70 -24.52 -3.06
CA ALA A 141 -4.01 -25.70 -2.26
C ALA A 141 -5.19 -26.49 -2.85
N VAL A 142 -6.24 -25.81 -3.32
CA VAL A 142 -7.41 -26.43 -3.99
C VAL A 142 -7.05 -27.03 -5.35
N SER A 143 -6.06 -26.47 -6.05
CA SER A 143 -5.63 -27.01 -7.35
C SER A 143 -4.93 -28.37 -7.24
N ILE A 144 -4.37 -28.72 -6.08
CA ILE A 144 -3.66 -29.99 -5.83
C ILE A 144 -4.61 -31.20 -5.92
N PRO A 145 -5.71 -31.28 -5.13
CA PRO A 145 -6.64 -32.40 -5.24
C PRO A 145 -7.32 -32.45 -6.62
N LEU A 146 -7.61 -31.30 -7.25
CA LEU A 146 -8.14 -31.25 -8.62
C LEU A 146 -7.15 -31.89 -9.63
N ALA A 147 -5.85 -31.63 -9.48
CA ALA A 147 -4.81 -32.27 -10.28
C ALA A 147 -4.70 -33.76 -10.04
N MET A 148 -4.90 -34.22 -8.81
CA MET A 148 -4.96 -35.64 -8.50
C MET A 148 -6.16 -36.32 -9.17
N VAL A 149 -7.34 -35.70 -9.11
CA VAL A 149 -8.55 -36.23 -9.78
C VAL A 149 -8.40 -36.24 -11.30
N ALA A 150 -7.82 -35.19 -11.90
CA ALA A 150 -7.54 -35.15 -13.33
C ALA A 150 -6.54 -36.24 -13.77
N ARG A 151 -5.58 -36.58 -12.91
CA ARG A 151 -4.66 -37.71 -13.11
C ARG A 151 -5.38 -39.05 -13.04
N TRP A 152 -6.23 -39.26 -12.03
CA TRP A 152 -6.98 -40.51 -11.87
C TRP A 152 -8.00 -40.75 -12.99
N THR A 153 -8.61 -39.69 -13.52
CA THR A 153 -9.58 -39.78 -14.62
C THR A 153 -8.93 -39.85 -16.02
N GLY A 154 -7.60 -39.89 -16.11
CA GLY A 154 -6.87 -40.05 -17.37
C GLY A 154 -6.90 -38.83 -18.30
N ARG A 155 -7.38 -37.66 -17.85
CA ARG A 155 -7.51 -36.44 -18.65
C ARG A 155 -6.17 -35.71 -18.81
N ARG A 156 -5.28 -36.30 -19.61
CA ARG A 156 -3.89 -35.80 -19.83
C ARG A 156 -3.82 -34.38 -20.41
N SER A 157 -4.84 -33.94 -21.16
CA SER A 157 -4.90 -32.58 -21.74
C SER A 157 -4.95 -31.47 -20.68
N LEU A 158 -5.50 -31.75 -19.50
CA LEU A 158 -5.65 -30.79 -18.41
C LEU A 158 -4.40 -30.66 -17.53
N LEU A 159 -3.47 -31.62 -17.61
CA LEU A 159 -2.30 -31.66 -16.72
C LEU A 159 -1.31 -30.51 -16.97
N ARG A 160 -1.08 -30.15 -18.23
CA ARG A 160 -0.16 -29.05 -18.59
C ARG A 160 -0.67 -27.69 -18.12
N PRO A 161 -1.91 -27.26 -18.41
CA PRO A 161 -2.42 -25.98 -17.92
C PRO A 161 -2.52 -25.95 -16.39
N MET A 162 -2.88 -27.06 -15.74
CA MET A 162 -2.96 -27.12 -14.27
C MET A 162 -1.58 -27.02 -13.59
N ASN A 163 -0.54 -27.65 -14.16
CA ASN A 163 0.82 -27.48 -13.65
C ASN A 163 1.32 -26.04 -13.84
N GLY A 164 0.99 -25.41 -14.97
CA GLY A 164 1.27 -23.99 -15.20
C GLY A 164 0.58 -23.09 -14.18
N LEU A 165 -0.71 -23.32 -13.93
CA LEU A 165 -1.50 -22.59 -12.95
C LEU A 165 -0.96 -22.78 -11.53
N GLN A 166 -0.60 -24.02 -11.14
CA GLN A 166 0.01 -24.33 -9.85
C GLN A 166 1.30 -23.54 -9.63
N ARG A 167 2.19 -23.51 -10.63
CA ARG A 167 3.42 -22.73 -10.55
C ARG A 167 3.14 -21.24 -10.44
N LEU A 168 2.19 -20.72 -11.24
CA LEU A 168 1.80 -19.33 -11.20
C LEU A 168 1.24 -18.93 -9.82
N LEU A 169 0.35 -19.75 -9.25
CA LEU A 169 -0.23 -19.50 -7.93
C LEU A 169 0.81 -19.62 -6.80
N LEU A 170 1.73 -20.58 -6.91
CA LEU A 170 2.86 -20.68 -5.98
C LEU A 170 3.72 -19.42 -6.02
N TRP A 171 4.14 -18.98 -7.20
CA TRP A 171 4.91 -17.74 -7.36
C TRP A 171 4.12 -16.52 -6.89
N ALA A 172 2.83 -16.43 -7.19
CA ALA A 172 1.97 -15.35 -6.70
C ALA A 172 1.83 -15.35 -5.17
N SER A 173 1.92 -16.51 -4.51
CA SER A 173 1.91 -16.59 -3.04
C SER A 173 3.24 -16.17 -2.40
N ILE A 174 4.36 -16.41 -3.09
CA ILE A 174 5.71 -16.11 -2.60
C ILE A 174 6.11 -14.67 -2.91
N TYR A 175 5.69 -14.15 -4.06
CA TYR A 175 6.04 -12.82 -4.56
C TYR A 175 5.82 -11.68 -3.55
N PRO A 176 4.66 -11.60 -2.84
CA PRO A 176 4.43 -10.55 -1.84
C PRO A 176 5.47 -10.53 -0.72
N SER A 177 5.99 -11.68 -0.30
CA SER A 177 6.97 -11.75 0.79
C SER A 177 8.29 -11.06 0.47
N PHE A 178 8.67 -11.03 -0.82
CA PHE A 178 9.90 -10.39 -1.27
C PHE A 178 9.67 -8.96 -1.76
N MET A 179 8.58 -8.73 -2.49
CA MET A 179 8.34 -7.43 -3.11
C MET A 179 7.69 -6.41 -2.18
N LYS A 180 6.90 -6.82 -1.18
CA LYS A 180 6.27 -5.87 -0.26
C LYS A 180 7.30 -5.02 0.50
N PRO A 181 8.37 -5.59 1.11
CA PRO A 181 9.40 -4.77 1.77
C PRO A 181 10.18 -3.90 0.78
N TYR A 182 10.48 -4.41 -0.41
CA TYR A 182 11.15 -3.64 -1.46
C TYR A 182 10.30 -2.42 -1.85
N GLN A 183 9.03 -2.66 -2.12
CA GLN A 183 8.10 -1.65 -2.61
C GLN A 183 7.82 -0.57 -1.57
N HIS A 184 7.74 -0.95 -0.28
CA HIS A 184 7.58 -0.04 0.84
C HIS A 184 8.56 1.13 0.76
N TYR A 185 9.85 0.82 0.60
CA TYR A 185 10.93 1.82 0.46
C TYR A 185 11.00 2.44 -0.95
N ALA A 186 10.59 1.70 -1.98
CA ALA A 186 10.59 2.20 -3.36
C ALA A 186 9.66 3.42 -3.54
N TYR A 187 8.57 3.53 -2.77
CA TYR A 187 7.71 4.72 -2.82
C TYR A 187 8.46 5.99 -2.46
N LEU A 188 9.32 5.94 -1.44
CA LEU A 188 10.01 7.13 -0.92
C LEU A 188 11.04 7.67 -1.91
N ARG A 189 11.63 6.83 -2.75
CA ARG A 189 12.67 7.26 -3.71
C ARG A 189 12.12 8.13 -4.84
N GLY A 190 10.83 8.05 -5.14
CA GLY A 190 10.24 8.70 -6.31
C GLY A 190 9.93 10.19 -6.16
N PHE A 191 10.06 10.76 -4.96
CA PHE A 191 9.71 12.16 -4.71
C PHE A 191 10.66 13.15 -5.39
N GLU A 192 10.12 14.07 -6.18
CA GLU A 192 10.91 15.11 -6.85
C GLU A 192 11.48 16.14 -5.86
N LYS A 193 10.71 16.49 -4.83
CA LYS A 193 11.05 17.50 -3.82
C LYS A 193 11.06 16.94 -2.39
N LYS A 194 11.74 15.80 -2.21
CA LYS A 194 11.78 15.06 -0.93
C LYS A 194 12.09 15.94 0.29
N HIS A 195 13.06 16.85 0.19
CA HIS A 195 13.44 17.73 1.30
C HIS A 195 12.30 18.67 1.73
N GLN A 196 11.65 19.32 0.76
CA GLN A 196 10.54 20.23 1.04
C GLN A 196 9.38 19.47 1.70
N TYR A 197 8.98 18.33 1.12
CA TYR A 197 7.89 17.53 1.68
C TYR A 197 8.22 17.01 3.07
N ALA A 198 9.46 16.57 3.32
CA ALA A 198 9.87 16.10 4.63
C ALA A 198 9.73 17.20 5.71
N GLN A 199 10.15 18.44 5.40
CA GLN A 199 10.00 19.55 6.33
C GLN A 199 8.54 19.99 6.52
N ASP A 200 7.76 20.09 5.44
CA ASP A 200 6.34 20.48 5.52
C ASP A 200 5.53 19.47 6.34
N ILE A 201 5.80 18.18 6.16
CA ILE A 201 5.16 17.09 6.90
C ILE A 201 5.60 17.11 8.36
N ARG A 202 6.89 17.26 8.63
CA ARG A 202 7.42 17.38 10.00
C ARG A 202 6.73 18.50 10.78
N ASN A 203 6.62 19.68 10.17
CA ASN A 203 5.96 20.83 10.77
C ASN A 203 4.46 20.60 10.98
N SER A 204 3.80 19.91 10.04
CA SER A 204 2.36 19.64 10.11
C SER A 204 2.00 18.55 11.11
N VAL A 205 2.84 17.53 11.23
CA VAL A 205 2.67 16.43 12.20
C VAL A 205 3.12 16.85 13.60
N GLY A 206 4.00 17.85 13.72
CA GLY A 206 4.52 18.34 15.00
C GLY A 206 5.67 17.47 15.52
N LEU A 207 6.61 17.08 14.65
CA LEU A 207 7.76 16.27 15.03
C LEU A 207 8.96 17.13 15.46
N ASP A 208 9.54 16.85 16.62
CA ASP A 208 10.71 17.54 17.17
C ASP A 208 12.03 17.21 16.43
N SER A 209 13.18 17.68 16.93
CA SER A 209 14.51 17.36 16.39
C SER A 209 14.93 15.90 16.49
N GLU A 210 14.25 15.14 17.34
CA GLU A 210 14.47 13.73 17.56
C GLU A 210 13.40 12.86 16.87
N ASN A 211 12.48 13.49 16.12
CA ASN A 211 11.32 12.89 15.47
C ASN A 211 10.26 12.30 16.42
N ASN A 212 10.18 12.82 17.65
CA ASN A 212 9.09 12.56 18.57
C ASN A 212 7.95 13.57 18.35
N LEU A 213 6.72 13.16 18.63
CA LEU A 213 5.56 14.05 18.65
C LEU A 213 5.68 15.06 19.81
N ILE A 214 5.47 16.33 19.50
CA ILE A 214 5.41 17.46 20.46
C ILE A 214 3.99 17.62 21.01
#